data_AF-A0A6A8LLB4-F1
#
_entry.id   AF-A0A6A8LLB4-F1
#
_cell.length_a   1.000
_cell.length_b   1.000
_cell.length_c   1.000
_cell.angle_alpha   90.00
_cell.angle_beta   90.00
_cell.angle_gamma   90.00
#
_symmetry.space_group_name_H-M   'P 1'
#
loop_
_entity.id
_entity.type
_entity.pdbx_description
1 polymer ?
#
loop_
_entity_poly.entity_id
_entity_poly.type
_entity_poly.pdbx_seq_one_letter_code
_entity_poly.pdbx_strand_id
1 'polypeptide(L)'
;WGDYEFMEFLHPSDELTVLLVEPNHHAIPQIKRNQVEKLGNTMAIASSLWGANFFISDEIEQYLRDMKDKYQKIRLISYGAYGNVGVKYYNALLGYSGYVTNEELSLAEIEDEKIDLSESEKEILLQAYQNSGVKVWYQHTNKEVSFVKTLVNGISRLQEFKV
;
A
#
# COMPACT_ATOMS: atom_id res chain seq x y z
N TRP A 1 3.31 3.88 -21.02
CA TRP A 1 2.61 2.67 -20.59
C TRP A 1 3.47 2.12 -19.47
N GLY A 2 3.14 2.50 -18.24
CA GLY A 2 3.93 2.17 -17.04
C GLY A 2 3.49 0.84 -16.44
N ASP A 3 4.30 0.33 -15.52
CA ASP A 3 4.07 -0.94 -14.82
C ASP A 3 2.95 -0.85 -13.78
N TYR A 4 2.44 0.38 -13.56
CA TYR A 4 1.40 0.68 -12.58
C TYR A 4 0.27 1.53 -13.17
N GLU A 5 -0.95 1.29 -12.68
CA GLU A 5 -2.13 2.09 -12.95
C GLU A 5 -2.49 2.94 -11.73
N PHE A 6 -2.68 4.25 -11.95
CA PHE A 6 -3.05 5.22 -10.93
C PHE A 6 -4.53 5.62 -11.11
N MET A 7 -5.32 5.46 -10.06
CA MET A 7 -6.75 5.77 -10.07
C MET A 7 -7.13 6.73 -8.95
N GLU A 8 -7.67 7.87 -9.37
CA GLU A 8 -8.01 8.99 -8.51
C GLU A 8 -9.45 8.93 -8.02
N PHE A 9 -9.61 8.92 -6.70
CA PHE A 9 -10.88 9.07 -5.98
C PHE A 9 -10.76 10.32 -5.10
N LEU A 10 -10.54 11.45 -5.75
CA LEU A 10 -10.14 12.68 -5.08
C LEU A 10 -11.32 13.57 -4.72
N HIS A 11 -11.22 14.16 -3.53
CA HIS A 11 -12.14 15.17 -3.00
C HIS A 11 -11.31 16.26 -2.31
N PRO A 12 -11.81 17.51 -2.20
CA PRO A 12 -11.09 18.57 -1.50
C PRO A 12 -10.71 18.14 -0.06
N SER A 13 -9.40 18.01 0.20
CA SER A 13 -8.84 17.49 1.45
C SER A 13 -7.36 17.86 1.54
N ASP A 14 -6.91 18.22 2.75
CA ASP A 14 -5.48 18.41 3.04
C ASP A 14 -4.75 17.07 3.29
N GLU A 15 -5.51 15.97 3.32
CA GLU A 15 -4.98 14.63 3.49
C GLU A 15 -5.14 13.79 2.21
N LEU A 16 -4.16 12.92 1.96
CA LEU A 16 -4.19 11.92 0.89
C LEU A 16 -3.99 10.52 1.47
N THR A 17 -4.85 9.60 1.06
CA THR A 17 -4.65 8.16 1.24
C THR A 17 -4.09 7.57 -0.05
N VAL A 18 -2.99 6.84 0.02
CA VAL A 18 -2.47 6.05 -1.09
C VAL A 18 -2.73 4.58 -0.78
N LEU A 19 -3.51 3.93 -1.62
CA LEU A 19 -3.88 2.51 -1.51
C LEU A 19 -3.10 1.69 -2.53
N LEU A 20 -2.22 0.81 -2.06
CA LEU A 20 -1.54 -0.18 -2.90
C LEU A 20 -2.43 -1.42 -3.05
N VAL A 21 -2.82 -1.71 -4.29
CA VAL A 21 -3.81 -2.74 -4.65
C VAL A 21 -3.09 -3.99 -5.11
N GLU A 22 -3.21 -5.09 -4.36
CA GLU A 22 -2.54 -6.37 -4.64
C GLU A 22 -2.59 -6.81 -6.12
N PRO A 23 -1.48 -7.29 -6.71
CA PRO A 23 -1.39 -7.63 -8.13
C PRO A 23 -2.39 -8.71 -8.59
N ASN A 24 -2.77 -9.62 -7.69
CA ASN A 24 -3.72 -10.71 -7.97
C ASN A 24 -5.18 -10.22 -8.09
N HIS A 25 -5.46 -8.97 -7.73
CA HIS A 25 -6.76 -8.32 -7.95
C HIS A 25 -6.67 -7.46 -9.21
N HIS A 26 -6.50 -8.14 -10.36
CA HIS A 26 -6.16 -7.67 -11.71
C HIS A 26 -6.93 -6.46 -12.29
N ALA A 27 -7.93 -5.91 -11.60
CA ALA A 27 -8.57 -4.67 -12.02
C ALA A 27 -9.33 -4.04 -10.85
N ILE A 28 -9.08 -2.75 -10.59
CA ILE A 28 -9.89 -1.93 -9.68
C ILE A 28 -11.41 -1.95 -9.98
N PRO A 29 -11.93 -2.30 -11.18
CA PRO A 29 -13.35 -2.60 -11.33
C PRO A 29 -13.93 -3.63 -10.35
N GLN A 30 -13.11 -4.50 -9.74
CA GLN A 30 -13.54 -5.40 -8.65
C GLN A 30 -13.52 -4.75 -7.26
N ILE A 31 -12.77 -3.65 -7.13
CA ILE A 31 -12.84 -2.77 -5.98
C ILE A 31 -14.03 -1.87 -6.16
N LYS A 32 -15.12 -2.19 -5.45
CA LYS A 32 -16.30 -1.34 -5.41
C LYS A 32 -15.86 0.08 -5.05
N ARG A 33 -15.94 1.01 -6.01
CA ARG A 33 -15.59 2.44 -5.88
C ARG A 33 -16.04 3.05 -4.54
N ASN A 34 -17.28 2.75 -4.15
CA ASN A 34 -17.90 3.20 -2.91
C ASN A 34 -17.17 2.74 -1.63
N GLN A 35 -16.27 1.76 -1.70
CA GLN A 35 -15.42 1.36 -0.58
C GLN A 35 -14.13 2.18 -0.56
N VAL A 36 -13.50 2.42 -1.72
CA VAL A 36 -12.30 3.28 -1.79
C VAL A 36 -12.63 4.70 -1.34
N GLU A 37 -13.79 5.22 -1.74
CA GLU A 37 -14.25 6.56 -1.32
C GLU A 37 -14.40 6.69 0.21
N LYS A 38 -14.59 5.60 0.96
CA LYS A 38 -14.63 5.63 2.44
C LYS A 38 -13.26 5.84 3.10
N LEU A 39 -12.17 5.66 2.35
CA LEU A 39 -10.81 6.00 2.78
C LEU A 39 -10.51 7.51 2.69
N GLY A 40 -11.50 8.29 2.22
CA GLY A 40 -11.35 9.71 1.99
C GLY A 40 -10.72 9.99 0.62
N ASN A 41 -9.99 11.10 0.55
CA ASN A 41 -9.28 11.52 -0.65
C ASN A 41 -8.18 10.50 -0.98
N THR A 42 -8.41 9.67 -2.00
CA THR A 42 -7.63 8.44 -2.22
C THR A 42 -7.05 8.35 -3.62
N MET A 43 -5.76 8.02 -3.69
CA MET A 43 -5.10 7.51 -4.89
C MET A 43 -4.91 6.00 -4.75
N ALA A 44 -5.49 5.21 -5.65
CA ALA A 44 -5.25 3.77 -5.70
C ALA A 44 -4.23 3.43 -6.78
N ILE A 45 -3.24 2.60 -6.44
CA ILE A 45 -2.16 2.17 -7.33
C ILE A 45 -2.24 0.65 -7.48
N ALA A 46 -2.39 0.17 -8.71
CA ALA A 46 -2.44 -1.27 -9.02
C ALA A 46 -1.32 -1.65 -9.99
N SER A 47 -0.81 -2.89 -9.92
CA SER A 47 0.13 -3.41 -10.92
C SER A 47 -0.60 -3.68 -12.24
N SER A 48 -0.05 -3.21 -13.36
CA SER A 48 -0.56 -3.49 -14.71
C SER A 48 -0.03 -4.81 -15.29
N LEU A 49 0.99 -5.40 -14.64
CA LEU A 49 1.68 -6.60 -15.08
C LEU A 49 1.16 -7.87 -14.39
N TRP A 50 1.15 -8.98 -15.15
CA TRP A 50 0.82 -10.32 -14.65
C TRP A 50 2.04 -10.94 -13.97
N GLY A 51 1.87 -11.41 -12.74
CA GLY A 51 2.97 -11.97 -11.94
C GLY A 51 3.45 -10.98 -10.89
N ALA A 52 4.02 -11.50 -9.81
CA ALA A 52 4.41 -10.76 -8.62
C ALA A 52 5.27 -9.54 -8.97
N ASN A 53 4.73 -8.34 -8.75
CA ASN A 53 5.49 -7.11 -8.71
C ASN A 53 5.31 -6.48 -7.33
N PHE A 54 6.43 -6.25 -6.65
CA PHE A 54 6.45 -5.40 -5.47
C PHE A 54 6.20 -3.96 -5.89
N PHE A 55 5.41 -3.21 -5.11
CA PHE A 55 5.19 -1.78 -5.29
C PHE A 55 6.43 -0.98 -4.85
N ILE A 56 7.56 -1.23 -5.51
CA ILE A 56 8.83 -0.52 -5.32
C ILE A 56 9.33 -0.22 -6.72
N SER A 57 9.12 1.03 -7.15
CA SER A 57 9.51 1.55 -8.46
C SER A 57 9.75 3.06 -8.41
N ASP A 58 10.57 3.54 -9.35
CA ASP A 58 10.84 4.98 -9.52
C ASP A 58 9.55 5.77 -9.78
N GLU A 59 8.60 5.20 -10.51
CA GLU A 59 7.31 5.83 -10.83
C GLU A 59 6.48 6.12 -9.58
N ILE A 60 6.34 5.14 -8.68
CA ILE A 60 5.60 5.31 -7.42
C ILE A 60 6.36 6.25 -6.48
N GLU A 61 7.69 6.12 -6.40
CA GLU A 61 8.51 6.99 -5.56
C GLU A 61 8.36 8.45 -5.98
N GLN A 62 8.50 8.74 -7.28
CA GLN A 62 8.38 10.10 -7.81
C GLN A 62 6.98 10.66 -7.52
N TYR A 63 5.93 9.88 -7.77
CA TYR A 63 4.56 10.29 -7.44
C TYR A 63 4.43 10.67 -5.96
N LEU A 64 4.91 9.82 -5.05
CA LEU A 64 4.82 10.04 -3.62
C LEU A 64 5.59 11.32 -3.19
N ARG A 65 6.78 11.54 -3.74
CA ARG A 65 7.56 12.76 -3.51
C ARG A 65 6.84 14.01 -4.00
N ASP A 66 6.25 13.95 -5.19
CA ASP A 66 5.50 15.08 -5.77
C ASP A 66 4.24 15.46 -4.98
N MET A 67 3.69 14.52 -4.21
CA MET A 67 2.52 14.77 -3.35
C MET A 67 2.90 15.41 -2.01
N LYS A 68 4.17 15.34 -1.60
CA LYS A 68 4.62 15.77 -0.26
C LYS A 68 4.24 17.20 0.08
N ASP A 69 4.33 18.12 -0.89
CA ASP A 69 4.04 19.54 -0.68
C ASP A 69 2.57 19.90 -0.97
N LYS A 70 1.80 18.95 -1.52
CA LYS A 70 0.38 19.14 -1.88
C LYS A 70 -0.58 18.78 -0.75
N TYR A 71 -0.15 17.92 0.17
CA TYR A 71 -0.97 17.41 1.25
C TYR A 71 -0.23 17.55 2.58
N GLN A 72 -0.93 18.02 3.62
CA GLN A 72 -0.39 18.09 4.98
C GLN A 72 -0.13 16.70 5.55
N LYS A 73 -0.89 15.70 5.11
CA LYS A 73 -0.79 14.32 5.59
C LYS A 73 -0.96 13.33 4.45
N ILE A 74 0.00 12.42 4.33
CA ILE A 74 -0.07 11.28 3.41
C ILE A 74 -0.08 9.99 4.24
N ARG A 75 -1.02 9.11 3.92
CA ARG A 75 -1.18 7.79 4.56
C ARG A 75 -1.02 6.71 3.49
N LEU A 76 -0.17 5.73 3.75
CA LEU A 76 0.04 4.57 2.89
C LEU A 76 -0.76 3.40 3.44
N ILE A 77 -1.56 2.74 2.60
CA ILE A 77 -2.42 1.63 3.01
C ILE A 77 -2.27 0.49 2.02
N SER A 78 -2.22 -0.73 2.54
CA SER A 78 -2.32 -1.96 1.76
C SER A 78 -3.03 -3.03 2.59
N TYR A 79 -3.40 -4.12 1.92
CA TYR A 79 -4.17 -5.20 2.54
C TYR A 79 -3.66 -6.61 2.23
N GLY A 80 -2.66 -6.77 1.35
CA GLY A 80 -2.02 -8.06 1.12
C GLY A 80 -0.51 -7.95 1.16
N ALA A 81 0.15 -9.09 0.99
CA ALA A 81 1.57 -9.20 1.26
C ALA A 81 2.45 -8.30 0.37
N TYR A 82 2.17 -8.16 -0.93
CA TYR A 82 3.00 -7.37 -1.85
C TYR A 82 2.86 -5.86 -1.61
N GLY A 83 1.63 -5.39 -1.41
CA GLY A 83 1.35 -4.02 -1.03
C GLY A 83 1.94 -3.68 0.35
N ASN A 84 1.91 -4.62 1.29
CA ASN A 84 2.48 -4.42 2.63
C ASN A 84 4.00 -4.17 2.56
N VAL A 85 4.71 -4.84 1.65
CA VAL A 85 6.12 -4.56 1.38
C VAL A 85 6.31 -3.12 0.89
N GLY A 86 5.51 -2.68 -0.10
CA GLY A 86 5.57 -1.30 -0.60
C GLY A 86 5.26 -0.24 0.47
N VAL A 87 4.25 -0.49 1.32
CA VAL A 87 3.92 0.41 2.44
C VAL A 87 5.07 0.51 3.43
N LYS A 88 5.67 -0.63 3.82
CA LYS A 88 6.84 -0.65 4.72
C LYS A 88 8.03 0.09 4.10
N TYR A 89 8.31 -0.16 2.83
CA TYR A 89 9.39 0.48 2.08
C TYR A 89 9.25 2.00 2.07
N TYR A 90 8.12 2.52 1.58
CA TYR A 90 7.91 3.97 1.48
C TYR A 90 7.66 4.65 2.84
N ASN A 91 7.16 3.92 3.84
CA ASN A 91 7.15 4.41 5.22
C ASN A 91 8.58 4.67 5.72
N ALA A 92 9.50 3.74 5.51
CA ALA A 92 10.90 3.90 5.90
C ALA A 92 11.61 5.00 5.08
N LEU A 93 11.38 5.04 3.76
CA LEU A 93 12.03 6.00 2.86
C LEU A 93 11.52 7.45 3.05
N LEU A 94 10.20 7.64 3.19
CA LEU A 94 9.56 8.96 3.12
C LEU A 94 8.93 9.42 4.44
N GLY A 95 8.81 8.56 5.44
CA GLY A 95 8.25 8.88 6.76
C GLY A 95 6.72 9.01 6.79
N TYR A 96 6.01 8.62 5.73
CA TYR A 96 4.54 8.65 5.71
C TYR A 96 3.93 7.62 6.63
N SER A 97 2.76 7.90 7.21
CA SER A 97 2.08 6.93 8.08
C SER A 97 1.65 5.69 7.27
N GLY A 98 2.14 4.50 7.65
CA GLY A 98 1.79 3.25 6.97
C GLY A 98 0.81 2.38 7.75
N TYR A 99 -0.13 1.75 7.04
CA TYR A 99 -1.16 0.88 7.60
C TYR A 99 -1.26 -0.41 6.77
N VAL A 100 -0.92 -1.54 7.39
CA VAL A 100 -0.86 -2.85 6.73
C VAL A 100 -1.75 -3.89 7.42
N THR A 101 -2.07 -4.97 6.70
CA THR A 101 -2.56 -6.21 7.34
C THR A 101 -1.39 -6.99 7.94
N ASN A 102 -1.66 -8.09 8.64
CA ASN A 102 -0.63 -9.00 9.14
C ASN A 102 -0.15 -10.03 8.10
N GLU A 103 -0.54 -9.89 6.82
CA GLU A 103 0.05 -10.68 5.75
C GLU A 103 1.47 -10.17 5.48
N GLU A 104 2.45 -11.05 5.50
CA GLU A 104 3.85 -10.65 5.47
C GLU A 104 4.65 -11.61 4.61
N LEU A 105 5.48 -11.06 3.73
CA LEU A 105 6.59 -11.75 3.09
C LEU A 105 7.85 -11.45 3.88
N SER A 106 8.69 -12.46 4.10
CA SER A 106 10.02 -12.29 4.67
C SER A 106 10.96 -11.60 3.67
N LEU A 107 12.06 -11.01 4.18
CA LEU A 107 13.10 -10.44 3.31
C LEU A 107 13.67 -11.48 2.34
N ALA A 108 13.81 -12.73 2.77
CA ALA A 108 14.30 -13.81 1.92
C ALA A 108 13.32 -14.11 0.76
N GLU A 109 12.02 -14.16 1.03
CA GLU A 109 11.00 -14.34 -0.03
C GLU A 109 11.00 -13.16 -1.01
N ILE A 110 11.22 -11.93 -0.52
CA ILE A 110 11.32 -10.75 -1.38
C ILE A 110 12.56 -10.82 -2.28
N GLU A 111 13.71 -11.22 -1.75
CA GLU A 111 14.96 -11.38 -2.51
C GLU A 111 14.87 -12.51 -3.54
N ASP A 112 14.17 -13.59 -3.23
CA ASP A 112 13.93 -14.70 -4.15
C ASP A 112 12.94 -14.32 -5.27
N GLU A 113 11.94 -13.46 -4.97
CA GLU A 113 10.90 -13.06 -5.94
C GLU A 113 11.26 -11.81 -6.76
N LYS A 114 12.06 -10.87 -6.24
CA LYS A 114 12.49 -9.65 -6.96
C LYS A 114 13.95 -9.76 -7.41
N ILE A 115 14.15 -9.99 -8.71
CA ILE A 115 15.45 -10.35 -9.30
C ILE A 115 16.46 -9.17 -9.29
N ASP A 116 16.02 -7.94 -9.07
CA ASP A 116 16.78 -6.73 -9.43
C ASP A 116 16.63 -5.55 -8.44
N LEU A 117 16.52 -5.84 -7.13
CA LEU A 117 16.67 -4.82 -6.09
C LEU A 117 18.10 -4.24 -6.07
N SER A 118 18.21 -2.92 -6.11
CA SER A 118 19.45 -2.19 -5.82
C SER A 118 19.86 -2.33 -4.35
N GLU A 119 21.15 -2.13 -4.07
CA GLU A 119 21.65 -2.18 -2.68
C GLU A 119 20.96 -1.16 -1.76
N SER A 120 20.65 0.04 -2.27
CA SER A 120 19.89 1.03 -1.50
C SER A 120 18.46 0.57 -1.19
N GLU A 121 17.78 -0.09 -2.12
CA GLU A 121 16.44 -0.62 -1.84
C GLU A 121 16.47 -1.72 -0.78
N LYS A 122 17.49 -2.60 -0.83
CA LYS A 122 17.70 -3.64 0.17
C LYS A 122 17.95 -3.06 1.57
N GLU A 123 18.79 -2.03 1.68
CA GLU A 123 19.05 -1.36 2.96
C GLU A 123 17.78 -0.76 3.55
N ILE A 124 16.95 -0.12 2.73
CA ILE A 124 15.66 0.45 3.17
C ILE A 124 14.71 -0.66 3.63
N LEU A 125 14.59 -1.75 2.88
CA LEU A 125 13.77 -2.89 3.26
C LEU A 125 14.25 -3.53 4.57
N LEU A 126 15.55 -3.71 4.72
CA LEU A 126 16.14 -4.25 5.95
C LEU A 126 15.76 -3.36 7.16
N GLN A 127 15.90 -2.03 7.02
CA GLN A 127 15.49 -1.10 8.07
C GLN A 127 13.98 -1.16 8.35
N ALA A 128 13.15 -1.23 7.30
CA ALA A 128 11.69 -1.27 7.41
C ALA A 128 11.18 -2.53 8.15
N TYR A 129 11.90 -3.64 8.04
CA TYR A 129 11.60 -4.91 8.73
C TYR A 129 12.16 -4.95 10.15
N GLN A 130 13.32 -4.34 10.41
CA GLN A 130 13.90 -4.29 11.76
C GLN A 130 13.18 -3.29 12.67
N ASN A 131 12.78 -2.14 12.13
CA ASN A 131 12.20 -1.03 12.89
C ASN A 131 10.91 -0.55 12.23
N SER A 132 9.92 -1.44 12.13
CA SER A 132 8.69 -1.14 11.40
C SER A 132 7.89 -0.01 12.05
N GLY A 133 7.79 1.12 11.34
CA GLY A 133 6.96 2.27 11.73
C GLY A 133 5.49 2.14 11.30
N VAL A 134 5.13 1.04 10.64
CA VAL A 134 3.78 0.79 10.13
C VAL A 134 2.86 0.22 11.22
N LYS A 135 1.58 0.54 11.15
CA LYS A 135 0.55 0.04 12.06
C LYS A 135 -0.21 -1.12 11.43
N VAL A 136 -0.34 -2.23 12.14
CA VAL A 136 -1.17 -3.36 11.71
C VAL A 136 -2.63 -3.05 12.05
N TRP A 137 -3.48 -2.83 11.05
CA TRP A 137 -4.89 -2.48 11.25
C TRP A 137 -5.83 -3.69 11.20
N TYR A 138 -5.33 -4.84 10.73
CA TYR A 138 -6.09 -6.08 10.69
C TYR A 138 -5.19 -7.29 10.88
N GLN A 139 -5.61 -8.17 11.79
CA GLN A 139 -5.00 -9.47 12.04
C GLN A 139 -5.96 -10.56 11.58
N HIS A 140 -5.53 -11.37 10.60
CA HIS A 140 -6.27 -12.54 10.16
C HIS A 140 -6.39 -13.55 11.32
N THR A 141 -7.62 -13.83 11.79
CA THR A 141 -7.86 -14.77 12.90
C THR A 141 -8.36 -16.16 12.49
N ASN A 142 -8.90 -16.37 11.27
CA ASN A 142 -9.02 -17.66 10.56
C ASN A 142 -9.96 -17.55 9.33
N LYS A 143 -9.63 -18.30 8.27
CA LYS A 143 -10.38 -18.65 7.02
C LYS A 143 -10.95 -17.53 6.14
N GLU A 144 -10.49 -17.54 4.88
CA GLU A 144 -11.11 -16.99 3.66
C GLU A 144 -11.99 -15.75 3.87
N VAL A 145 -11.35 -14.60 4.05
CA VAL A 145 -12.05 -13.32 4.01
C VAL A 145 -11.76 -12.69 2.65
N SER A 146 -12.76 -12.77 1.76
CA SER A 146 -12.71 -12.14 0.44
C SER A 146 -12.31 -10.67 0.54
N PHE A 147 -11.52 -10.18 -0.44
CA PHE A 147 -11.12 -8.78 -0.67
C PHE A 147 -12.13 -7.72 -0.18
N VAL A 148 -13.42 -7.86 -0.51
CA VAL A 148 -14.46 -6.91 -0.11
C VAL A 148 -14.75 -6.94 1.39
N LYS A 149 -14.70 -8.09 2.07
CA LYS A 149 -14.91 -8.17 3.52
C LYS A 149 -13.72 -7.62 4.31
N THR A 150 -12.48 -7.88 3.90
CA THR A 150 -11.28 -7.34 4.56
C THR A 150 -11.19 -5.84 4.34
N LEU A 151 -11.46 -5.35 3.13
CA LEU A 151 -11.53 -3.91 2.84
C LEU A 151 -12.72 -3.25 3.55
N VAL A 152 -13.94 -3.80 3.51
CA VAL A 152 -15.13 -3.22 4.19
C VAL A 152 -14.98 -3.22 5.70
N ASN A 153 -14.64 -4.36 6.31
CA ASN A 153 -14.48 -4.46 7.77
C ASN A 153 -13.22 -3.70 8.23
N GLY A 154 -12.19 -3.68 7.39
CA GLY A 154 -10.94 -2.96 7.60
C GLY A 154 -11.08 -1.45 7.59
N ILE A 155 -11.71 -0.92 6.55
CA ILE A 155 -12.02 0.50 6.41
C ILE A 155 -12.92 0.98 7.56
N SER A 156 -13.91 0.16 7.94
CA SER A 156 -14.77 0.48 9.09
C SER A 156 -13.94 0.63 10.38
N ARG A 157 -12.89 -0.19 10.56
CA ARG A 157 -11.94 -0.09 11.69
C ARG A 157 -10.92 1.04 11.53
N LEU A 158 -10.52 1.40 10.30
CA LEU A 158 -9.69 2.57 10.05
C LEU A 158 -10.40 3.88 10.45
N GLN A 159 -11.74 3.93 10.40
CA GLN A 159 -12.55 5.04 10.92
C GLN A 159 -12.61 5.08 12.46
N GLU A 160 -12.34 3.97 13.14
CA GLU A 160 -12.25 3.91 14.61
C GLU A 160 -10.91 4.49 15.12
N PHE A 161 -9.89 4.61 14.26
CA PHE A 161 -8.70 5.42 14.51
C PHE A 161 -9.03 6.91 14.34
N LYS A 162 -9.94 7.42 15.17
CA LYS A 162 -10.01 8.86 15.44
C LYS A 162 -8.71 9.28 16.13
N VAL A 163 -8.13 10.37 15.64
CA VAL A 163 -7.03 11.10 16.29
C VAL A 163 -7.47 11.56 17.67
#